data_AF-A0A7X2H4U0-F1
#
_entry.id   AF-A0A7X2H4U0-F1
#
_cell.length_a   1.000
_cell.length_b   1.000
_cell.length_c   1.000
_cell.angle_alpha   90.00
_cell.angle_beta   90.00
_cell.angle_gamma   90.00
#
_symmetry.space_group_name_H-M   'P 1'
#
loop_
_entity.id
_entity.type
_entity.pdbx_description
1 polymer ?
#
loop_
_entity_poly.entity_id
_entity_poly.type
_entity_poly.pdbx_seq_one_letter_code
_entity_poly.pdbx_strand_id
1 'polypeptide(L)'
;MAMVYSEIFIESVKLELLNRLGLKRVYYLKQMHDDLFYDAVGSEKGTKHRFRIRPATGTLDEFISDKWMRVHSFKIKSVNH
;
A
#
# COMPACT_ATOMS: atom_id res chain seq x y z
N MET A 1 -7.61 19.05 7.44
CA MET A 1 -6.29 18.84 8.10
C MET A 1 -5.83 17.47 7.65
N ALA A 2 -4.71 17.36 6.93
CA ALA A 2 -4.24 16.04 6.47
C ALA A 2 -3.76 15.22 7.67
N MET A 3 -4.24 13.98 7.82
CA MET A 3 -3.78 13.09 8.91
C MET A 3 -2.38 12.59 8.59
N VAL A 4 -1.36 13.05 9.31
CA VAL A 4 -0.01 12.46 9.21
C VAL A 4 -0.01 11.13 9.96
N TYR A 5 0.18 10.02 9.24
CA TYR A 5 0.21 8.70 9.87
C TYR A 5 1.55 8.46 10.56
N SER A 6 1.55 7.73 11.68
CA SER A 6 2.76 7.36 12.38
C SER A 6 3.61 6.37 11.58
N GLU A 7 4.92 6.37 11.80
CA GLU A 7 5.84 5.40 11.15
C GLU A 7 5.45 3.96 11.46
N ILE A 8 4.99 3.68 12.68
CA ILE A 8 4.50 2.36 13.10
C ILE A 8 3.34 1.90 12.22
N PHE A 9 2.40 2.80 11.91
CA PHE A 9 1.28 2.50 11.03
C PHE A 9 1.74 2.29 9.57
N ILE A 10 2.65 3.13 9.08
CA ILE A 10 3.19 3.00 7.72
C ILE A 10 3.90 1.65 7.55
N GLU A 11 4.67 1.21 8.55
CA GLU A 11 5.38 -0.06 8.55
C GLU A 11 4.43 -1.26 8.71
N SER A 12 3.36 -1.16 9.50
CA SER A 12 2.35 -2.24 9.60
C SER A 12 1.64 -2.46 8.27
N VAL A 13 1.28 -1.39 7.57
CA VAL A 13 0.73 -1.44 6.21
C VAL A 13 1.70 -2.08 5.23
N LYS A 14 2.98 -1.71 5.29
CA LYS A 14 4.04 -2.29 4.45
C LYS A 14 4.17 -3.79 4.67
N LEU A 15 4.11 -4.26 5.92
CA LEU A 15 4.11 -5.67 6.26
C LEU A 15 2.86 -6.40 5.76
N GLU A 16 1.67 -5.78 5.84
CA GLU A 16 0.45 -6.34 5.27
C GLU A 16 0.57 -6.54 3.76
N LEU A 17 1.05 -5.53 3.03
CA LEU A 17 1.29 -5.64 1.58
C LEU A 17 2.28 -6.76 1.27
N LEU A 18 3.41 -6.78 1.97
CA LEU A 18 4.46 -7.79 1.77
C LEU A 18 3.91 -9.21 1.95
N ASN A 19 3.24 -9.47 3.07
CA ASN A 19 2.80 -10.81 3.47
C ASN A 19 1.59 -11.31 2.68
N ARG A 20 0.64 -10.42 2.36
CA ARG A 20 -0.65 -10.82 1.76
C ARG A 20 -0.65 -10.81 0.23
N LEU A 21 0.23 -10.04 -0.40
CA LEU A 21 0.30 -9.92 -1.86
C LEU A 21 1.48 -10.72 -2.46
N GLY A 22 2.22 -11.49 -1.66
CA GLY A 22 3.34 -12.31 -2.15
C GLY A 22 4.47 -11.47 -2.77
N LEU A 23 4.64 -10.24 -2.28
CA LEU A 23 5.65 -9.31 -2.77
C LEU A 23 7.01 -9.66 -2.17
N LYS A 24 8.06 -9.45 -2.95
CA LYS A 24 9.43 -9.70 -2.49
C LYS A 24 9.92 -8.57 -1.58
N ARG A 25 9.60 -7.32 -1.93
CA ARG A 25 9.96 -6.12 -1.18
C ARG A 25 8.91 -5.04 -1.39
N VAL A 26 8.67 -4.25 -0.34
CA VAL A 26 7.76 -3.10 -0.35
C VAL A 26 8.49 -1.92 0.28
N TYR A 27 8.38 -0.76 -0.34
CA TYR A 27 9.04 0.49 0.03
C TYR A 27 7.99 1.58 0.17
N TYR A 28 7.97 2.25 1.31
CA TYR A 28 7.18 3.46 1.46
C TYR A 28 7.82 4.58 0.64
N LEU A 29 7.02 5.26 -0.18
CA LEU A 29 7.49 6.38 -0.99
C LEU A 29 7.20 7.72 -0.32
N LYS A 30 5.91 7.96 -0.05
CA LYS A 30 5.42 9.22 0.49
C LYS A 30 3.97 9.10 0.91
N GLN A 31 3.55 10.06 1.71
CA GLN A 31 2.16 10.35 1.98
C GLN A 31 1.75 11.56 1.14
N MET A 32 0.57 11.50 0.55
CA MET A 32 -0.05 12.64 -0.11
C MET A 32 -1.48 12.78 0.38
N HIS A 33 -1.73 13.87 1.12
CA HIS A 33 -3.00 14.09 1.83
C HIS A 33 -3.25 12.95 2.81
N ASP A 34 -4.34 12.20 2.66
CA ASP A 34 -4.67 11.09 3.54
C ASP A 34 -4.29 9.72 2.93
N ASP A 35 -3.61 9.71 1.78
CA ASP A 35 -3.22 8.49 1.07
C ASP A 35 -1.73 8.18 1.24
N LEU A 36 -1.42 6.89 1.38
CA LEU A 36 -0.07 6.37 1.49
C LEU A 36 0.34 5.69 0.18
N PHE A 37 1.50 6.06 -0.36
CA PHE A 37 2.04 5.51 -1.60
C PHE A 37 3.23 4.60 -1.31
N TYR A 38 3.21 3.42 -1.93
CA TYR A 38 4.24 2.42 -1.80
C TYR A 38 4.69 1.93 -3.17
N ASP A 39 5.99 1.71 -3.33
CA ASP A 39 6.56 0.95 -4.43
C ASP A 39 6.84 -0.47 -3.96
N ALA A 40 6.66 -1.45 -4.82
CA ALA A 40 6.95 -2.84 -4.48
C ALA A 40 7.56 -3.59 -5.66
N VAL A 41 8.27 -4.66 -5.33
CA VAL A 41 8.88 -5.58 -6.29
C VAL A 41 8.23 -6.94 -6.08
N GLY A 42 7.67 -7.49 -7.16
CA GLY A 42 7.07 -8.81 -7.18
C GLY A 42 8.13 -9.91 -7.01
N SER A 43 7.66 -11.12 -6.78
CA SER A 43 8.53 -12.31 -6.70
C SER A 43 9.10 -12.68 -8.07
N GLU A 44 8.38 -12.37 -9.14
CA GLU A 44 8.81 -12.57 -10.52
C GLU A 44 9.86 -11.53 -10.97
N LYS A 45 10.82 -11.97 -11.79
CA LYS A 45 11.95 -11.14 -12.21
C LYS A 45 11.46 -10.00 -13.11
N GLY A 46 11.59 -8.78 -12.61
CA GLY A 46 11.25 -7.55 -13.35
C GLY A 46 9.88 -6.97 -13.00
N THR A 47 9.07 -7.67 -12.22
CA THR A 47 7.73 -7.21 -11.84
C THR A 47 7.85 -6.12 -10.77
N LYS A 48 7.33 -4.93 -11.11
CA LYS A 48 7.24 -3.79 -10.20
C LYS A 48 5.79 -3.39 -10.06
N HIS A 49 5.40 -3.07 -8.85
CA HIS A 49 4.06 -2.63 -8.52
C HIS A 49 4.13 -1.27 -7.84
N ARG A 50 3.10 -0.46 -8.01
CA ARG A 50 2.88 0.72 -7.17
C ARG A 50 1.52 0.61 -6.52
N PHE A 51 1.47 0.90 -5.24
CA PHE A 51 0.27 0.82 -4.45
C PHE A 51 -0.09 2.18 -3.88
N ARG A 52 -1.38 2.48 -3.88
CA ARG A 52 -1.99 3.61 -3.19
C ARG A 52 -2.95 3.05 -2.17
N ILE A 53 -2.71 3.37 -0.92
CA ILE A 53 -3.55 2.96 0.20
C ILE A 53 -4.31 4.18 0.67
N ARG A 54 -5.61 3.99 0.92
CA ARG A 54 -6.47 4.99 1.56
C ARG A 54 -6.87 4.43 2.93
N PRO A 55 -6.13 4.75 4.00
CA PRO A 55 -6.39 4.17 5.32
C PRO A 55 -7.79 4.49 5.84
N ALA A 56 -8.32 5.69 5.56
CA ALA A 56 -9.67 6.11 5.94
C ALA A 56 -10.77 5.15 5.46
N THR A 57 -10.62 4.54 4.27
CA THR A 57 -11.57 3.57 3.71
C THR A 57 -11.04 2.13 3.77
N GLY A 58 -9.79 1.95 4.20
CA GLY A 58 -9.08 0.67 4.18
C GLY A 58 -8.86 0.10 2.77
N THR A 59 -8.97 0.92 1.73
CA THR A 59 -8.93 0.45 0.33
C THR A 59 -7.52 0.53 -0.24
N LEU A 60 -7.18 -0.46 -1.07
CA LEU A 60 -5.95 -0.53 -1.84
C LEU A 60 -6.25 -0.34 -3.33
N ASP A 61 -5.49 0.53 -3.98
CA ASP A 61 -5.41 0.61 -5.44
C ASP A 61 -3.98 0.24 -5.88
N GLU A 62 -3.88 -0.45 -7.00
CA GLU A 62 -2.62 -0.80 -7.65
C GLU A 62 -2.50 -0.07 -8.99
N PHE A 63 -1.30 0.42 -9.32
CA PHE A 63 -1.02 1.05 -10.59
C PHE A 63 -0.65 0.01 -11.65
N ILE A 64 -1.56 -0.23 -12.60
CA ILE A 64 -1.42 -1.21 -13.66
C ILE A 64 -1.74 -0.51 -14.99
N SER A 65 -0.84 -0.64 -15.98
CA SER A 65 -1.05 -0.12 -17.34
C SER A 65 -1.54 1.35 -17.35
N ASP A 66 -0.80 2.21 -16.66
CA ASP A 66 -1.05 3.65 -16.52
C ASP A 66 -2.37 4.05 -15.82
N LYS A 67 -3.00 3.12 -15.11
CA LYS A 67 -4.26 3.37 -14.37
C LYS A 67 -4.19 2.84 -12.95
N TRP A 68 -4.87 3.53 -12.04
CA TRP A 68 -5.09 3.05 -10.68
C TRP A 68 -6.31 2.14 -10.64
N MET A 69 -6.09 0.87 -10.34
CA MET A 69 -7.10 -0.17 -10.29
C MET A 69 -7.34 -0.59 -8.83
N ARG A 70 -8.61 -0.54 -8.40
CA ARG A 70 -8.99 -0.97 -7.04
C ARG A 70 -8.74 -2.47 -6.88
N VAL A 71 -7.97 -2.86 -5.87
CA VAL A 71 -7.79 -4.27 -5.50
C VAL A 71 -9.01 -4.69 -4.67
N HIS A 72 -10.00 -5.31 -5.31
CA HIS A 72 -11.31 -5.56 -4.70
C HIS A 72 -11.27 -6.55 -3.53
N SER A 73 -10.31 -7.48 -3.53
CA SER A 73 -10.15 -8.50 -2.48
C SER A 73 -9.23 -8.08 -1.34
N PHE A 74 -8.79 -6.81 -1.30
CA PHE A 74 -7.84 -6.32 -0.31
C PHE A 74 -8.42 -5.16 0.50
N LYS A 75 -8.66 -5.43 1.79
CA LYS A 75 -8.83 -4.40 2.80
C LYS A 75 -7.65 -4.44 3.76
N ILE A 76 -6.98 -3.30 3.94
CA ILE A 76 -6.04 -3.10 5.05
C ILE A 76 -6.85 -3.27 6.32
N LYS A 77 -6.46 -4.22 7.18
CA LYS A 77 -7.08 -4.28 8.49
C LYS A 77 -6.54 -3.06 9.22
N SER A 78 -7.40 -2.09 9.53
CA SER A 78 -7.02 -1.03 10.45
C SER A 78 -6.47 -1.73 11.68
N VAL A 79 -5.16 -1.60 11.94
CA VAL A 79 -4.57 -2.01 13.20
C VAL A 79 -5.09 -0.98 14.18
N ASN A 80 -6.31 -1.21 14.67
CA ASN A 80 -6.86 -0.44 15.78
C ASN A 80 -5.87 -0.61 16.92
N HIS A 81 -5.31 0.52 17.33
CA HIS A 81 -4.49 0.68 18.51
C HIS A 81 -5.37 0.57 19.77
#